data_AF-A0A7X7RXP6-F1
#
_entry.id   AF-A0A7X7RXP6-F1
#
_cell.length_a   1.000
_cell.length_b   1.000
_cell.length_c   1.000
_cell.angle_alpha   90.00
_cell.angle_beta   90.00
_cell.angle_gamma   90.00
#
_symmetry.space_group_name_H-M   'P 1'
#
loop_
_entity.id
_entity.type
_entity.pdbx_description
1 polymer ?
#
loop_
_entity_poly.entity_id
_entity_poly.type
_entity_poly.pdbx_seq_one_letter_code
_entity_poly.pdbx_strand_id
1 'polypeptide(L)'
;MNVDIIRFGVVRVLMDDSFSMLLLFNQKGIFAMKKLISLPLLLASCMTLSAFPVTEGGRPLAEIVLGSEAPVPVANAAKELQLWIGKISGAQLPIVEASGALSKQVILSCSPDILAQFPEDAAALQGNDGYAVLQKGNQLYILAT
;
A
#
# COMPACT_ATOMS: atom_id res chain seq x y z
N MET A 1 11.34 -33.31 6.93
CA MET A 1 11.99 -32.10 6.42
C MET A 1 11.00 -30.96 6.61
N ASN A 2 11.46 -29.86 7.22
CA ASN A 2 10.68 -28.85 7.93
C ASN A 2 9.62 -28.14 7.07
N VAL A 3 8.47 -27.88 7.69
CA VAL A 3 7.43 -26.99 7.18
C VAL A 3 7.66 -25.64 7.85
N ASP A 4 8.34 -24.71 7.16
CA ASP A 4 8.52 -23.37 7.67
C ASP A 4 7.27 -22.52 7.41
N ILE A 5 6.64 -22.12 8.51
CA ILE A 5 5.51 -21.20 8.59
C ILE A 5 6.02 -19.82 8.15
N ILE A 6 5.43 -19.27 7.09
CA ILE A 6 5.73 -17.92 6.60
C ILE A 6 5.36 -16.91 7.70
N ARG A 7 6.39 -16.31 8.31
CA ARG A 7 6.25 -15.20 9.26
C ARG A 7 5.88 -13.94 8.48
N PHE A 8 4.72 -13.36 8.76
CA PHE A 8 4.34 -12.04 8.29
C PHE A 8 5.39 -11.00 8.73
N GLY A 9 5.95 -10.29 7.75
CA GLY A 9 6.97 -9.27 7.93
C GLY A 9 6.46 -8.08 8.74
N VAL A 10 7.30 -7.63 9.66
CA VAL A 10 7.10 -6.49 10.55
C VAL A 10 7.10 -5.19 9.74
N VAL A 11 5.99 -4.45 9.78
CA VAL A 11 5.94 -3.06 9.32
C VAL A 11 6.85 -2.23 10.23
N ARG A 12 8.01 -1.79 9.72
CA ARG A 12 8.83 -0.77 10.38
C ARG A 12 8.44 0.60 9.81
N VAL A 13 7.76 1.39 10.62
CA VAL A 13 7.65 2.83 10.38
C VAL A 13 8.96 3.46 10.84
N LEU A 14 9.78 3.91 9.90
CA LEU A 14 10.92 4.79 10.18
C LEU A 14 10.37 6.17 10.52
N MET A 15 10.79 6.69 11.69
CA MET A 15 10.38 8.00 12.19
C MET A 15 11.64 8.85 12.23
N ASP A 16 11.67 9.89 11.39
CA ASP A 16 12.75 10.87 11.30
C ASP A 16 12.46 12.08 12.21
N ASP A 17 13.54 12.79 12.48
CA ASP A 17 14.00 13.48 13.68
C ASP A 17 13.17 14.59 14.32
N SER A 18 13.56 14.83 15.58
CA SER A 18 13.55 16.11 16.32
C SER A 18 12.46 16.28 17.36
N PHE A 19 12.71 15.84 18.59
CA PHE A 19 12.40 16.64 19.79
C PHE A 19 13.31 16.21 20.95
N SER A 20 14.29 17.06 21.25
CA SER A 20 15.20 16.92 22.39
C SER A 20 14.41 16.98 23.70
N MET A 21 14.49 15.91 24.48
CA MET A 21 13.87 15.78 25.80
C MET A 21 14.79 16.40 26.87
N LEU A 22 14.38 17.50 27.48
CA LEU A 22 14.97 17.98 28.74
C LEU A 22 13.86 18.08 29.79
N LEU A 23 13.62 16.97 30.51
CA LEU A 23 12.76 16.93 31.68
C LEU A 23 13.61 17.17 32.93
N LEU A 24 13.54 18.40 33.47
CA LEU A 24 13.90 18.69 34.85
C LEU A 24 12.68 19.32 35.53
N PHE A 25 11.85 18.49 36.17
CA PHE A 25 10.84 18.98 37.10
C PHE A 25 11.01 18.34 38.48
N ASN A 26 11.43 19.21 39.39
CA ASN A 26 11.66 19.05 40.81
C ASN A 26 10.32 18.79 41.53
N GLN A 27 10.19 17.63 42.19
CA GLN A 27 9.02 17.31 43.01
C GLN A 27 9.07 18.06 44.34
N LYS A 28 8.21 19.07 44.52
CA LYS A 28 7.80 19.56 45.85
C LYS A 28 6.31 19.90 45.88
N GLY A 29 5.54 18.93 46.38
CA GLY A 29 4.56 19.15 47.45
C GLY A 29 3.14 19.63 47.13
N ILE A 30 2.18 18.80 47.58
CA ILE A 30 1.13 19.14 48.57
C ILE A 30 -0.14 19.87 48.06
N PHE A 31 -1.26 19.14 48.23
CA PHE A 31 -2.64 19.55 48.60
C PHE A 31 -3.78 19.72 47.57
N ALA A 32 -4.83 18.95 47.89
CA ALA A 32 -6.26 19.32 47.97
C ALA A 32 -7.11 19.43 46.68
N MET A 33 -7.91 18.37 46.49
CA MET A 33 -9.27 18.28 45.94
C MET A 33 -9.88 19.49 45.20
N LYS A 34 -10.51 19.13 44.05
CA LYS A 34 -11.82 19.57 43.54
C LYS A 34 -11.77 20.43 42.26
N LYS A 35 -11.95 19.75 41.11
CA LYS A 35 -12.74 20.09 39.91
C LYS A 35 -12.29 19.15 38.78
N LEU A 36 -13.09 18.14 38.44
CA LEU A 36 -13.94 18.12 37.25
C LEU A 36 -13.19 18.54 35.96
N ILE A 37 -13.17 17.61 35.01
CA ILE A 37 -12.96 17.77 33.55
C ILE A 37 -11.50 17.61 33.05
N SER A 38 -11.38 16.91 31.91
CA SER A 38 -10.20 16.61 31.08
C SER A 38 -9.49 15.31 31.48
N LEU A 39 -9.28 14.28 30.65
CA LEU A 39 -9.40 14.14 29.20
C LEU A 39 -9.15 12.64 28.87
N PRO A 40 -10.13 11.77 28.52
CA PRO A 40 -9.81 10.59 27.74
C PRO A 40 -10.07 10.94 26.27
N LEU A 41 -9.28 11.88 25.74
CA LEU A 41 -9.12 12.05 24.30
C LEU A 41 -7.94 11.18 23.85
N LEU A 42 -7.97 9.90 24.23
CA LEU A 42 -7.31 8.87 23.45
C LEU A 42 -8.21 8.70 22.22
N LEU A 43 -8.11 9.66 21.31
CA LEU A 43 -8.69 9.56 19.98
C LEU A 43 -8.14 8.25 19.43
N ALA A 44 -9.01 7.25 19.36
CA ALA A 44 -8.80 6.08 18.56
C ALA A 44 -8.63 6.58 17.12
N SER A 45 -7.39 6.93 16.75
CA SER A 45 -6.95 7.00 15.37
C SER A 45 -6.92 5.58 14.84
N CYS A 46 -8.09 4.95 14.77
CA CYS A 46 -8.32 3.79 13.93
C CYS A 46 -8.20 4.34 12.51
N MET A 47 -6.97 4.35 11.99
CA MET A 47 -6.72 4.65 10.60
C MET A 47 -7.53 3.62 9.82
N THR A 48 -8.60 4.09 9.18
CA THR A 48 -9.40 3.27 8.28
C THR A 48 -8.51 2.94 7.10
N LEU A 49 -7.91 1.74 7.11
CA LEU A 49 -7.30 1.17 5.93
C LEU A 49 -8.44 0.86 4.96
N SER A 50 -8.75 1.85 4.12
CA SER A 50 -9.79 1.72 3.11
C SER A 50 -9.32 0.68 2.08
N ALA A 51 -10.15 -0.32 1.83
CA ALA A 51 -9.89 -1.28 0.76
C ALA A 51 -9.78 -0.55 -0.59
N PHE A 52 -9.04 -1.12 -1.54
CA PHE A 52 -8.98 -0.63 -2.92
C PHE A 52 -10.00 -1.39 -3.79
N PRO A 53 -11.24 -0.89 -3.98
CA PRO A 53 -12.25 -1.64 -4.71
C PRO A 53 -11.95 -1.63 -6.21
N VAL A 54 -11.59 -2.80 -6.73
CA VAL A 54 -11.35 -3.05 -8.17
C VAL A 54 -12.62 -3.34 -8.96
N THR A 55 -13.66 -3.82 -8.28
CA THR A 55 -14.96 -4.19 -8.87
C THR A 55 -16.09 -3.89 -7.88
N GLU A 56 -17.31 -3.70 -8.41
CA GLU A 56 -18.53 -3.59 -7.62
C GLU A 56 -19.72 -4.12 -8.41
N GLY A 57 -20.50 -5.03 -7.83
CA GLY A 57 -21.69 -5.60 -8.48
C GLY A 57 -21.40 -6.26 -9.84
N GLY A 58 -20.24 -6.89 -10.00
CA GLY A 58 -19.81 -7.50 -11.27
C GLY A 58 -19.39 -6.51 -12.35
N ARG A 59 -19.17 -5.23 -12.00
CA ARG A 59 -18.69 -4.20 -12.92
C ARG A 59 -17.27 -3.76 -12.55
N PRO A 60 -16.42 -3.44 -13.54
CA PRO A 60 -15.08 -2.95 -13.28
C PRO A 60 -15.15 -1.53 -12.71
N LEU A 61 -14.42 -1.27 -11.62
CA LEU A 61 -14.20 0.07 -11.07
C LEU A 61 -12.77 0.57 -11.29
N ALA A 62 -11.88 -0.33 -11.71
CA ALA A 62 -10.50 -0.05 -12.04
C ALA A 62 -10.16 -0.56 -13.43
N GLU A 63 -9.10 -0.02 -14.01
CA GLU A 63 -8.46 -0.53 -15.21
C GLU A 63 -7.05 -1.03 -14.89
N ILE A 64 -6.57 -1.99 -15.66
CA ILE A 64 -5.19 -2.46 -15.59
C ILE A 64 -4.37 -1.63 -16.57
N VAL A 65 -3.41 -0.87 -16.06
CA VAL A 65 -2.51 -0.06 -16.89
C VAL A 65 -1.22 -0.84 -17.12
N LEU A 66 -0.88 -1.05 -18.38
CA LEU A 66 0.29 -1.81 -18.81
C LEU A 66 0.98 -1.04 -19.94
N GLY A 67 2.22 -0.59 -19.72
CA GLY A 67 2.96 0.16 -20.74
C GLY A 67 3.14 -0.64 -22.03
N SER A 68 3.21 0.04 -23.18
CA SER A 68 3.34 -0.61 -24.50
C SER A 68 4.58 -1.51 -24.61
N GLU A 69 5.66 -1.12 -23.92
CA GLU A 69 6.94 -1.85 -23.88
C GLU A 69 7.03 -2.86 -22.72
N ALA A 70 5.91 -3.18 -22.07
CA ALA A 70 5.93 -4.12 -20.95
C ALA A 70 6.46 -5.51 -21.41
N PRO A 71 7.42 -6.11 -20.69
CA PRO A 71 7.91 -7.43 -21.03
C PRO A 71 6.80 -8.49 -21.03
N VAL A 72 6.95 -9.51 -21.87
CA VAL A 72 5.97 -10.61 -22.02
C VAL A 72 5.50 -11.21 -20.68
N PRO A 73 6.39 -11.44 -19.67
CA PRO A 73 5.94 -11.91 -18.36
C PRO A 73 4.97 -10.95 -17.65
N VAL A 74 5.22 -9.64 -17.71
CA VAL A 74 4.36 -8.62 -17.09
C VAL A 74 3.03 -8.53 -17.85
N ALA A 75 3.06 -8.62 -19.19
CA ALA A 75 1.85 -8.66 -20.01
C ALA A 75 0.99 -9.91 -19.74
N ASN A 76 1.62 -11.05 -19.51
CA ASN A 76 0.92 -12.27 -19.11
C ASN A 76 0.32 -12.13 -17.71
N ALA A 77 1.07 -11.59 -16.74
CA ALA A 77 0.57 -11.33 -15.39
C ALA A 77 -0.66 -10.39 -15.40
N ALA A 78 -0.67 -9.38 -16.27
CA ALA A 78 -1.84 -8.50 -16.46
C ALA A 78 -3.07 -9.29 -16.94
N LYS A 79 -2.91 -10.17 -17.93
CA LYS A 79 -4.00 -11.02 -18.45
C LYS A 79 -4.47 -12.04 -17.43
N GLU A 80 -3.56 -12.63 -16.66
CA GLU A 80 -3.91 -13.58 -15.60
C GLU A 80 -4.66 -12.88 -14.47
N LEU A 81 -4.20 -11.70 -14.04
CA LEU A 81 -4.90 -10.88 -13.05
C LEU A 81 -6.32 -10.57 -13.53
N GLN A 82 -6.46 -10.11 -14.77
CA GLN A 82 -7.75 -9.83 -15.39
C GLN A 82 -8.67 -11.05 -15.39
N LEU A 83 -8.15 -12.22 -15.81
CA LEU A 83 -8.87 -13.49 -15.83
C LEU A 83 -9.38 -13.88 -14.44
N TRP A 84 -8.51 -13.80 -13.43
CA TRP A 84 -8.87 -14.20 -12.07
C TRP A 84 -9.86 -13.24 -11.43
N ILE A 85 -9.72 -11.93 -11.64
CA ILE A 85 -10.74 -10.97 -11.20
C ILE A 85 -12.08 -11.26 -11.87
N GLY A 86 -12.09 -11.56 -13.18
CA GLY A 86 -13.29 -11.96 -13.91
C GLY A 86 -13.95 -13.20 -13.32
N LYS A 87 -13.16 -14.23 -12.99
CA LYS A 87 -13.69 -15.46 -12.35
C LYS A 87 -14.24 -15.23 -10.95
N ILE A 88 -13.63 -14.33 -10.16
CA ILE A 88 -14.04 -14.06 -8.77
C ILE A 88 -15.27 -13.16 -8.71
N SER A 89 -15.30 -12.12 -9.54
CA SER A 89 -16.26 -11.02 -9.41
C SER A 89 -17.32 -10.97 -10.51
N GLY A 90 -17.09 -11.64 -11.64
CA GLY A 90 -17.87 -11.49 -12.87
C GLY A 90 -17.51 -10.25 -13.69
N ALA A 91 -16.61 -9.38 -13.21
CA ALA A 91 -16.20 -8.16 -13.91
C ALA A 91 -14.92 -8.37 -14.73
N GLN A 92 -14.89 -7.86 -15.97
CA GLN A 92 -13.68 -7.78 -16.77
C GLN A 92 -13.07 -6.38 -16.66
N LEU A 93 -11.91 -6.25 -15.99
CA LEU A 93 -11.18 -4.97 -15.96
C LEU A 93 -10.55 -4.74 -17.34
N PRO A 94 -10.69 -3.57 -17.97
CA PRO A 94 -9.99 -3.28 -19.21
C PRO A 94 -8.47 -3.22 -18.97
N ILE A 95 -7.68 -3.75 -19.92
CA ILE A 95 -6.23 -3.56 -19.96
C ILE A 95 -5.96 -2.42 -20.96
N VAL A 96 -5.28 -1.36 -20.52
CA VAL A 96 -5.04 -0.13 -21.29
C VAL A 96 -3.57 0.26 -21.24
N GLU A 97 -3.08 0.92 -22.29
CA GLU A 97 -1.67 1.33 -22.40
C GLU A 97 -1.34 2.58 -21.57
N ALA A 98 -2.34 3.45 -21.40
CA ALA A 98 -2.28 4.66 -20.60
C ALA A 98 -3.60 4.81 -19.83
N SER A 99 -3.61 5.64 -18.78
CA SER A 99 -4.82 5.93 -18.02
C SER A 99 -5.99 6.25 -18.96
N GLY A 100 -7.05 5.48 -18.82
CA GLY A 100 -8.24 5.50 -19.64
C GLY A 100 -9.43 6.13 -18.90
N ALA A 101 -10.58 5.45 -18.98
CA ALA A 101 -11.87 5.99 -18.59
C ALA A 101 -12.23 5.76 -17.12
N LEU A 102 -11.57 4.82 -16.43
CA LEU A 102 -11.88 4.47 -15.05
C LEU A 102 -11.03 5.27 -14.07
N SER A 103 -11.63 5.64 -12.94
CA SER A 103 -11.01 6.52 -11.95
C SER A 103 -9.94 5.84 -11.09
N LYS A 104 -9.86 4.51 -11.12
CA LYS A 104 -8.87 3.70 -10.39
C LYS A 104 -8.03 2.88 -11.35
N GLN A 105 -6.76 2.69 -10.99
CA GLN A 105 -5.79 2.03 -11.86
C GLN A 105 -5.02 0.97 -11.07
N VAL A 106 -4.83 -0.18 -11.68
CA VAL A 106 -3.89 -1.22 -11.24
C VAL A 106 -2.74 -1.22 -12.22
N ILE A 107 -1.57 -0.79 -11.78
CA ILE A 107 -0.39 -0.55 -12.63
C ILE A 107 0.58 -1.72 -12.40
N LEU A 108 0.85 -2.51 -13.45
CA LEU A 108 1.86 -3.56 -13.41
C LEU A 108 3.09 -3.07 -14.17
N SER A 109 4.24 -3.01 -13.51
CA SER A 109 5.43 -2.44 -14.13
C SER A 109 6.74 -2.96 -13.56
N CYS A 110 7.72 -3.13 -14.45
CA CYS A 110 9.14 -3.23 -14.12
C CYS A 110 9.95 -2.08 -14.74
N SER A 111 9.28 -1.00 -15.15
CA SER A 111 9.93 0.15 -15.76
C SER A 111 10.80 0.89 -14.73
N PRO A 112 12.06 1.20 -15.04
CA PRO A 112 12.93 1.99 -14.18
C PRO A 112 12.31 3.35 -13.79
N ASP A 113 11.56 3.99 -14.69
CA ASP A 113 10.95 5.29 -14.43
C ASP A 113 9.83 5.23 -13.38
N ILE A 114 9.12 4.10 -13.31
CA ILE A 114 8.09 3.87 -12.29
C ILE A 114 8.74 3.44 -10.98
N LEU A 115 9.74 2.55 -11.03
CA LEU A 115 10.50 2.13 -9.85
C LEU A 115 11.23 3.31 -9.18
N ALA A 116 11.73 4.28 -9.95
CA ALA A 116 12.39 5.48 -9.42
C ALA A 116 11.47 6.35 -8.54
N GLN A 117 10.14 6.19 -8.64
CA GLN A 117 9.18 6.88 -7.77
C GLN A 117 9.08 6.22 -6.37
N PHE A 118 9.60 5.00 -6.22
CA PHE A 118 9.54 4.19 -4.99
C PHE A 118 10.94 3.64 -4.66
N PRO A 119 11.91 4.50 -4.28
CA PRO A 119 13.31 4.11 -4.16
C PRO A 119 13.57 3.06 -3.08
N GLU A 120 12.80 3.07 -1.99
CA GLU A 120 12.93 2.08 -0.90
C GLU A 120 12.50 0.68 -1.37
N ASP A 121 11.35 0.58 -2.03
CA ASP A 121 10.85 -0.68 -2.59
C ASP A 121 11.73 -1.18 -3.74
N ALA A 122 12.18 -0.28 -4.61
CA ALA A 122 13.11 -0.61 -5.69
C ALA A 122 14.42 -1.19 -5.14
N ALA A 123 14.97 -0.62 -4.07
CA ALA A 123 16.16 -1.15 -3.41
C ALA A 123 15.90 -2.53 -2.77
N ALA A 124 14.72 -2.75 -2.18
CA ALA A 124 14.35 -4.03 -1.59
C ALA A 124 14.16 -5.15 -2.63
N LEU A 125 13.79 -4.80 -3.87
CA LEU A 125 13.60 -5.73 -4.98
C LEU A 125 14.91 -6.09 -5.70
N GLN A 126 15.95 -5.27 -5.61
CA GLN A 126 17.20 -5.48 -6.35
C GLN A 126 17.82 -6.86 -6.10
N GLY A 127 18.00 -7.62 -7.19
CA GLY A 127 18.62 -8.94 -7.16
C GLY A 127 17.73 -10.04 -6.58
N ASN A 128 16.44 -9.78 -6.38
CA ASN A 128 15.47 -10.73 -5.86
C ASN A 128 14.33 -10.97 -6.87
N ASP A 129 13.83 -12.20 -6.94
CA ASP A 129 12.64 -12.56 -7.71
C ASP A 129 11.40 -12.34 -6.84
N GLY A 130 11.11 -11.06 -6.59
CA GLY A 130 10.04 -10.59 -5.73
C GLY A 130 9.19 -9.50 -6.39
N TYR A 131 8.14 -9.09 -5.69
CA TYR A 131 7.30 -7.97 -6.09
C TYR A 131 6.91 -7.11 -4.89
N ALA A 132 6.68 -5.82 -5.14
CA ALA A 132 6.13 -4.87 -4.19
C ALA A 132 4.70 -4.48 -4.59
N VAL A 133 3.82 -4.29 -3.61
CA VAL A 133 2.46 -3.80 -3.83
C VAL A 133 2.25 -2.54 -3.02
N LEU A 134 1.94 -1.45 -3.72
CA LEU A 134 1.90 -0.10 -3.14
C LEU A 134 0.62 0.60 -3.59
N GLN A 135 0.01 1.36 -2.69
CA GLN A 135 -1.15 2.19 -3.04
C GLN A 135 -0.82 3.67 -2.88
N LYS A 136 -1.08 4.45 -3.93
CA LYS A 136 -0.97 5.92 -3.92
C LYS A 136 -2.26 6.51 -4.49
N GLY A 137 -3.13 7.00 -3.60
CA GLY A 137 -4.44 7.50 -3.99
C GLY A 137 -5.27 6.41 -4.70
N ASN A 138 -5.66 6.69 -5.95
CA ASN A 138 -6.45 5.79 -6.78
C ASN A 138 -5.61 4.84 -7.65
N GLN A 139 -4.32 4.72 -7.37
CA GLN A 139 -3.41 3.85 -8.10
C GLN A 139 -2.86 2.77 -7.16
N LEU A 140 -3.00 1.51 -7.60
CA LEU A 140 -2.39 0.35 -6.99
C LEU A 140 -1.25 -0.12 -7.90
N TYR A 141 -0.02 -0.04 -7.42
CA TYR A 141 1.18 -0.44 -8.13
C TYR A 141 1.56 -1.86 -7.73
N ILE A 142 1.88 -2.70 -8.72
CA ILE A 142 2.50 -4.01 -8.55
C ILE A 142 3.83 -3.95 -9.31
N LEU A 143 4.94 -3.87 -8.57
CA LEU A 143 6.27 -3.58 -9.08
C LEU A 143 7.20 -4.78 -8.94
N ALA A 144 8.02 -5.02 -9.96
CA ALA A 144 9.09 -6.02 -9.97
C ALA A 144 10.33 -5.46 -10.68
N THR A 145 11.48 -6.13 -10.57
CA THR A 145 12.77 -5.71 -11.19
C THR A 145 13.32 -6.74 -12.15
#